data_AF-A0A161M8C9-F1
#
_entry.id   AF-A0A161M8C9-F1
#
_cell.length_a   1.000
_cell.length_b   1.000
_cell.length_c   1.000
_cell.angle_alpha   90.00
_cell.angle_beta   90.00
_cell.angle_gamma   90.00
#
_symmetry.space_group_name_H-M   'P 1'
#
loop_
_entity.id
_entity.type
_entity.pdbx_description
1 polymer ?
#
loop_
_entity_poly.entity_id
_entity_poly.type
_entity_poly.pdbx_seq_one_letter_code
_entity_poly.pdbx_strand_id
1 'polypeptide(L)'
;KEAYEMLKKQGVVKEEPQVMKEINTPRQQPSILQDEEKSQLLQKLLQSKNPQDLQAANRLIKSMVKEEERRVEEKWRHTVELATVVNNCRLLNEMPDSYQEGVTNDQELELIKELHSTCHSLRPVLFKLANSNTEADFCHDVLTANDELGEVFTRYNQLIEGGSQPNSRNSVNPQKLK
;
A
#
# COMPACT_ATOMS: atom_id res chain seq x y z
N LYS A 1 -47.81 11.24 -17.78
CA LYS A 1 -47.30 12.36 -18.61
C LYS A 1 -47.83 13.70 -18.12
N GLU A 2 -49.14 13.86 -17.86
CA GLU A 2 -49.72 15.11 -17.32
C GLU A 2 -49.12 15.59 -15.99
N ALA A 3 -48.90 14.69 -15.03
CA ALA A 3 -48.36 15.05 -13.72
C ALA A 3 -46.98 15.75 -13.81
N TYR A 4 -46.14 15.33 -14.78
CA TYR A 4 -44.80 15.90 -14.98
C TYR A 4 -44.87 17.32 -15.57
N GLU A 5 -45.77 17.53 -16.54
CA GLU A 5 -46.00 18.84 -17.14
C GLU A 5 -46.59 19.85 -16.14
N MET A 6 -47.48 19.40 -15.25
CA MET A 6 -48.03 20.25 -14.19
C MET A 6 -46.96 20.73 -13.20
N LEU A 7 -46.01 19.87 -12.85
CA LEU A 7 -44.90 20.18 -11.94
C LEU A 7 -43.86 21.13 -12.57
N LYS A 8 -43.62 21.01 -13.88
CA LYS A 8 -42.76 21.93 -14.66
C LYS A 8 -43.38 23.32 -14.74
N LYS A 9 -44.69 23.41 -14.97
CA LYS A 9 -45.42 24.68 -15.14
C LYS A 9 -45.56 25.48 -13.83
N GLN A 10 -45.57 24.81 -12.68
CA GLN A 10 -45.56 25.46 -11.36
C GLN A 10 -44.15 25.88 -10.88
N GLY A 11 -43.11 25.64 -11.69
CA GLY A 11 -41.73 26.04 -11.36
C GLY A 11 -41.06 25.19 -10.28
N VAL A 12 -41.62 24.03 -9.95
CA VAL A 12 -41.10 23.09 -8.94
C VAL A 12 -39.94 22.26 -9.51
N VAL A 13 -39.98 21.95 -10.81
CA VAL A 13 -38.89 21.28 -11.54
C VAL A 13 -38.16 22.34 -12.38
N LYS A 14 -37.00 22.81 -11.90
CA LYS A 14 -36.23 23.87 -12.58
C LYS A 14 -35.17 23.38 -13.56
N GLU A 15 -34.77 22.11 -13.52
CA GLU A 15 -33.81 21.55 -14.47
C GLU A 15 -34.18 20.12 -14.84
N GLU A 16 -34.09 19.80 -16.14
CA GLU A 16 -34.03 18.42 -16.58
C GLU A 16 -32.72 17.84 -16.04
N PRO A 17 -32.73 16.71 -15.32
CA PRO A 17 -31.48 16.07 -14.94
C PRO A 17 -30.75 15.75 -16.23
N GLN A 18 -29.61 16.42 -16.46
CA GLN A 18 -28.77 16.10 -17.59
C GLN A 18 -28.42 14.62 -17.44
N VAL A 19 -28.91 13.81 -18.37
CA VAL A 19 -28.42 12.46 -18.55
C VAL A 19 -26.95 12.65 -18.89
N MET A 20 -26.08 12.41 -17.91
CA MET A 20 -24.64 12.46 -18.10
C MET A 20 -24.35 11.50 -19.24
N LYS A 21 -24.09 12.05 -20.43
CA LYS A 21 -23.51 11.28 -21.53
C LYS A 21 -22.23 10.69 -20.97
N GLU A 22 -22.09 9.37 -21.11
CA GLU A 22 -20.92 8.61 -20.70
C GLU A 22 -19.66 9.41 -21.00
N ILE A 23 -19.05 9.91 -19.94
CA ILE A 23 -17.76 10.52 -20.03
C ILE A 23 -16.84 9.33 -20.32
N ASN A 24 -16.40 9.21 -21.57
CA ASN A 24 -15.23 8.43 -21.98
C ASN A 24 -13.98 9.03 -21.31
N THR A 25 -13.96 9.01 -19.99
CA THR A 25 -12.73 9.04 -19.22
C THR A 25 -12.17 7.63 -19.35
N PRO A 26 -10.88 7.44 -19.68
CA PRO A 26 -10.24 6.18 -19.41
C PRO A 26 -10.25 6.02 -17.89
N ARG A 27 -11.34 5.43 -17.36
CA ARG A 27 -11.41 4.95 -16.00
C ARG A 27 -10.29 3.92 -15.92
N GLN A 28 -9.17 4.30 -15.32
CA GLN A 28 -8.27 3.36 -14.65
C GLN A 28 -8.97 2.82 -13.39
N GLN A 29 -10.28 2.52 -13.47
CA GLN A 29 -10.85 1.60 -12.52
C GLN A 29 -10.23 0.26 -12.87
N PRO A 30 -9.69 -0.48 -11.88
CA PRO A 30 -9.30 -1.83 -12.14
C PRO A 30 -10.54 -2.53 -12.70
N SER A 31 -10.45 -2.90 -13.97
CA SER A 31 -11.60 -3.41 -14.69
C SER A 31 -12.07 -4.64 -13.94
N ILE A 32 -13.29 -4.63 -13.44
CA ILE A 32 -13.96 -5.79 -12.80
C ILE A 32 -13.97 -7.02 -13.74
N LEU A 33 -13.61 -6.78 -14.99
CA LEU A 33 -13.52 -7.65 -16.14
C LEU A 33 -12.05 -7.80 -16.57
N GLN A 34 -11.12 -8.08 -15.65
CA GLN A 34 -9.78 -8.56 -16.04
C GLN A 34 -9.87 -9.86 -16.86
N ASP A 35 -10.97 -10.59 -16.69
CA ASP A 35 -11.33 -11.80 -17.44
C ASP A 35 -12.24 -11.43 -18.63
N GLU A 36 -11.61 -11.21 -19.78
CA GLU A 36 -12.25 -10.85 -21.05
C GLU A 36 -13.33 -11.88 -21.45
N GLU A 37 -13.15 -13.16 -21.13
CA GLU A 37 -14.13 -14.22 -21.42
C GLU A 37 -15.39 -14.07 -20.58
N LYS A 38 -15.24 -13.80 -19.27
CA LYS A 38 -16.38 -13.52 -18.38
C LYS A 38 -17.13 -12.25 -18.80
N SER A 39 -16.41 -11.26 -19.31
CA SER A 39 -16.98 -10.02 -19.83
C SER A 39 -17.89 -10.24 -21.03
N GLN A 40 -17.37 -10.95 -22.03
CA GLN A 40 -18.13 -11.28 -23.24
C GLN A 40 -19.33 -12.18 -22.92
N LEU A 41 -19.17 -13.15 -22.01
CA LEU A 41 -20.27 -13.98 -21.55
C LEU A 41 -21.37 -13.15 -20.87
N LEU A 42 -20.99 -12.24 -19.96
CA LEU A 42 -21.95 -11.37 -19.28
C LEU A 42 -22.71 -10.50 -20.30
N GLN A 43 -22.01 -9.91 -21.26
CA GLN A 43 -22.61 -9.11 -22.32
C GLN A 43 -23.63 -9.92 -23.14
N LYS A 44 -23.28 -11.17 -23.52
CA LYS A 44 -24.18 -12.07 -24.25
C LYS A 44 -25.42 -12.43 -23.44
N LEU A 45 -25.27 -12.72 -22.14
CA LEU A 45 -26.39 -13.06 -21.26
C LEU A 45 -27.35 -11.87 -21.06
N LEU A 46 -26.81 -10.66 -20.95
CA LEU A 46 -27.60 -9.43 -20.79
C LEU A 46 -28.36 -9.03 -22.07
N GLN A 47 -27.84 -9.35 -23.25
CA GLN A 47 -28.51 -9.10 -24.54
C GLN A 47 -29.61 -10.13 -24.85
N SER A 48 -29.66 -11.25 -24.12
CA SER A 48 -30.68 -12.28 -24.32
C SER A 48 -32.05 -11.83 -23.80
N LYS A 49 -33.11 -12.26 -24.50
CA LYS A 49 -34.50 -12.09 -24.07
C LYS A 49 -35.00 -13.27 -23.22
N ASN A 50 -34.19 -14.31 -23.06
CA ASN A 50 -34.54 -15.49 -22.28
C ASN A 50 -34.42 -15.19 -20.78
N PRO A 51 -35.49 -15.41 -19.97
CA PRO A 51 -35.44 -15.18 -18.53
C PRO A 51 -34.36 -16.00 -17.81
N GLN A 52 -34.01 -17.19 -18.30
CA GLN A 52 -32.93 -18.00 -17.70
C GLN A 52 -31.55 -17.36 -17.90
N ASP A 53 -31.30 -16.75 -19.06
CA ASP A 53 -30.03 -16.08 -19.36
C ASP A 53 -29.88 -14.81 -18.52
N LEU A 54 -30.96 -14.05 -18.35
CA LEU A 54 -30.97 -12.88 -17.44
C LEU A 54 -30.73 -13.31 -15.98
N GLN A 55 -31.28 -14.45 -15.55
CA GLN A 55 -31.00 -14.97 -14.21
C GLN A 55 -29.53 -15.41 -14.08
N ALA A 56 -28.95 -16.00 -15.12
CA ALA A 56 -27.53 -16.35 -15.16
C ALA A 56 -26.64 -15.10 -15.12
N ALA A 57 -26.99 -14.03 -15.87
CA ALA A 57 -26.31 -12.75 -15.81
C ALA A 57 -26.30 -12.17 -14.39
N ASN A 58 -27.45 -12.16 -13.71
CA ASN A 58 -27.56 -11.66 -12.34
C ASN A 58 -26.68 -12.44 -11.35
N ARG A 59 -26.61 -13.78 -11.50
CA ARG A 59 -25.70 -14.62 -10.69
C ARG A 59 -24.24 -14.30 -10.97
N LEU A 60 -23.88 -14.13 -12.25
CA LEU A 60 -22.53 -13.78 -12.67
C LEU A 60 -22.12 -12.41 -12.12
N ILE A 61 -22.94 -11.37 -12.30
CA ILE A 61 -22.70 -10.02 -11.74
C ILE A 61 -22.46 -10.11 -10.23
N LYS A 62 -23.32 -10.82 -9.49
CA LYS A 62 -23.17 -10.97 -8.04
C LYS A 62 -21.85 -11.63 -7.65
N SER A 63 -21.42 -12.64 -8.41
CA SER A 63 -20.14 -13.31 -8.17
C SER A 63 -18.96 -12.38 -8.50
N MET A 64 -19.03 -11.64 -9.61
CA MET A 64 -17.99 -10.71 -10.04
C MET A 64 -17.81 -9.56 -9.06
N VAL A 65 -18.91 -8.96 -8.58
CA VAL A 65 -18.88 -7.90 -7.57
C VAL A 65 -18.22 -8.40 -6.28
N LYS A 66 -18.63 -9.57 -5.78
CA LYS A 66 -18.07 -10.14 -4.55
C LYS A 66 -16.58 -10.44 -4.67
N GLU A 67 -16.15 -10.96 -5.82
CA GLU A 67 -14.75 -11.26 -6.08
C GLU A 67 -13.91 -9.98 -6.18
N GLU A 68 -14.45 -8.94 -6.81
CA GLU A 68 -13.80 -7.64 -6.88
C GLU A 68 -13.70 -6.97 -5.52
N GLU A 69 -14.75 -7.00 -4.70
CA GLU A 69 -14.72 -6.51 -3.32
C GLU A 69 -13.60 -7.20 -2.53
N ARG A 70 -13.49 -8.53 -2.65
CA ARG A 70 -12.41 -9.31 -2.02
C ARG A 70 -11.02 -8.87 -2.50
N ARG A 71 -10.87 -8.66 -3.81
CA ARG A 71 -9.61 -8.27 -4.45
C ARG A 71 -9.19 -6.85 -4.04
N VAL A 72 -10.14 -5.91 -3.99
CA VAL A 72 -9.93 -4.53 -3.54
C VAL A 72 -9.53 -4.49 -2.07
N GLU A 73 -10.24 -5.23 -1.22
CA GLU A 73 -9.94 -5.34 0.22
C GLU A 73 -8.53 -5.92 0.44
N GLU A 74 -8.19 -6.98 -0.28
CA GLU A 74 -6.86 -7.61 -0.20
C GLU A 74 -5.76 -6.64 -0.65
N LYS A 75 -5.96 -5.92 -1.75
CA LYS A 75 -5.03 -4.89 -2.22
C LYS A 75 -4.87 -3.78 -1.19
N TRP A 76 -5.97 -3.28 -0.62
CA TRP A 76 -5.95 -2.26 0.42
C TRP A 76 -5.17 -2.73 1.65
N ARG A 77 -5.43 -3.95 2.12
CA ARG A 77 -4.70 -4.55 3.26
C ARG A 77 -3.19 -4.59 3.01
N HIS A 78 -2.77 -5.05 1.83
CA HIS A 78 -1.35 -5.09 1.46
C HIS A 78 -0.72 -3.69 1.41
N THR A 79 -1.45 -2.68 0.91
CA THR A 79 -0.99 -1.29 0.92
C THR A 79 -0.82 -0.74 2.33
N VAL A 80 -1.77 -1.01 3.24
CA VAL A 80 -1.68 -0.55 4.64
C VAL A 80 -0.53 -1.24 5.38
N GLU A 81 -0.36 -2.54 5.16
CA GLU A 81 0.72 -3.33 5.76
C GLU A 81 2.09 -2.81 5.29
N LEU A 82 2.25 -2.55 3.98
CA LEU A 82 3.47 -1.94 3.44
C LEU A 82 3.71 -0.53 4.00
N ALA A 83 2.69 0.32 4.05
CA ALA A 83 2.79 1.66 4.61
C ALA A 83 3.24 1.63 6.09
N THR A 84 2.79 0.62 6.85
CA THR A 84 3.25 0.41 8.23
C THR A 84 4.76 0.17 8.27
N VAL A 85 5.30 -0.65 7.36
CA VAL A 85 6.74 -0.90 7.29
C VAL A 85 7.50 0.39 6.98
N VAL A 86 7.10 1.08 5.91
CA VAL A 86 7.74 2.33 5.46
C VAL A 86 7.74 3.38 6.58
N ASN A 87 6.64 3.54 7.30
CA ASN A 87 6.56 4.50 8.40
C ASN A 87 7.49 4.14 9.57
N ASN A 88 7.62 2.86 9.92
CA ASN A 88 8.55 2.42 10.96
C ASN A 88 10.01 2.62 10.52
N CYS A 89 10.34 2.33 9.25
CA CYS A 89 11.66 2.62 8.68
C CYS A 89 12.01 4.10 8.79
N ARG A 90 11.10 4.99 8.36
CA ARG A 90 11.29 6.44 8.42
C ARG A 90 11.49 6.91 9.85
N LEU A 91 10.63 6.47 10.77
CA LEU A 91 10.75 6.84 12.17
C LEU A 91 12.09 6.37 12.77
N LEU A 92 12.54 5.16 12.45
CA LEU A 92 13.82 4.63 12.92
C LEU A 92 15.02 5.30 12.24
N ASN A 93 14.84 5.90 11.07
CA ASN A 93 15.87 6.72 10.44
C ASN A 93 16.00 8.08 11.12
N GLU A 94 14.90 8.66 11.61
CA GLU A 94 14.83 9.98 12.21
C GLU A 94 15.19 9.98 13.71
N MET A 95 14.73 8.98 14.47
CA MET A 95 14.89 8.96 15.93
C MET A 95 16.37 8.93 16.38
N PRO A 96 17.28 8.15 15.76
CA PRO A 96 18.70 8.14 16.09
C PRO A 96 19.42 9.47 15.87
N ASP A 97 18.86 10.42 15.11
CA ASP A 97 19.48 11.74 14.93
C ASP A 97 19.42 12.61 16.19
N SER A 98 18.50 12.30 17.10
CA SER A 98 18.47 12.87 18.45
C SER A 98 19.38 12.14 19.45
N TYR A 99 20.00 11.02 19.05
CA TYR A 99 20.88 10.26 19.93
C TYR A 99 22.24 10.94 20.06
N GLN A 100 22.65 11.19 21.30
CA GLN A 100 23.97 11.66 21.70
C GLN A 100 24.46 10.81 22.86
N GLU A 101 25.59 10.13 22.66
CA GLU A 101 26.19 9.26 23.66
C GLU A 101 26.45 10.02 24.97
N GLY A 102 25.90 9.50 26.07
CA GLY A 102 26.01 10.11 27.41
C GLY A 102 25.10 11.31 27.67
N VAL A 103 24.28 11.73 26.71
CA VAL A 103 23.31 12.85 26.85
C VAL A 103 21.87 12.35 26.71
N THR A 104 21.61 11.45 25.77
CA THR A 104 20.27 10.85 25.58
C THR A 104 19.87 10.06 26.81
N ASN A 105 18.62 10.23 27.24
CA ASN A 105 18.14 9.57 28.45
C ASN A 105 17.87 8.07 28.19
N ASP A 106 17.88 7.27 29.25
CA ASP A 106 17.71 5.81 29.14
C ASP A 106 16.34 5.41 28.54
N GLN A 107 15.29 6.22 28.73
CA GLN A 107 13.95 5.95 28.19
C GLN A 107 13.90 6.16 26.67
N GLU A 108 14.55 7.21 26.16
CA GLU A 108 14.70 7.48 24.73
C GLU A 108 15.52 6.39 24.06
N LEU A 109 16.61 5.95 24.70
CA LEU A 109 17.42 4.85 24.19
C LEU A 109 16.62 3.53 24.10
N GLU A 110 15.81 3.22 25.11
CA GLU A 110 14.95 2.04 25.09
C GLU A 110 13.89 2.13 24.01
N LEU A 111 13.28 3.30 23.80
CA LEU A 111 12.31 3.52 22.72
C LEU A 111 12.93 3.27 21.34
N ILE A 112 14.16 3.75 21.09
CA ILE A 112 14.84 3.52 19.80
C ILE A 112 15.13 2.02 19.62
N LYS A 113 15.53 1.30 20.68
CA LYS A 113 15.74 -0.16 20.66
C LYS A 113 14.45 -0.94 20.38
N GLU A 114 13.35 -0.55 21.01
CA GLU A 114 12.02 -1.15 20.77
C GLU A 114 11.58 -0.94 19.31
N LEU A 115 11.81 0.25 18.76
CA LEU A 115 11.52 0.52 17.36
C LEU A 115 12.42 -0.30 16.42
N HIS A 116 13.72 -0.42 16.73
CA HIS A 116 14.63 -1.29 15.99
C HIS A 116 14.16 -2.75 15.98
N SER A 117 13.74 -3.27 17.14
CA SER A 117 13.16 -4.61 17.27
C SER A 117 11.87 -4.76 16.45
N THR A 118 11.00 -3.75 16.48
CA THR A 118 9.77 -3.71 15.66
C THR A 118 10.10 -3.78 14.18
N CYS A 119 11.02 -2.95 13.69
CA CYS A 119 11.54 -3.00 12.33
C CYS A 119 12.08 -4.39 11.96
N HIS A 120 12.76 -5.08 12.87
CA HIS A 120 13.27 -6.44 12.62
C HIS A 120 12.12 -7.45 12.43
N SER A 121 11.02 -7.30 13.16
CA SER A 121 9.82 -8.13 13.01
C SER A 121 9.07 -7.91 11.70
N LEU A 122 9.32 -6.79 11.00
CA LEU A 122 8.67 -6.43 9.74
C LEU A 122 9.37 -7.02 8.50
N ARG A 123 10.62 -7.49 8.61
CA ARG A 123 11.29 -8.21 7.51
C ARG A 123 10.47 -9.38 6.94
N PRO A 124 9.99 -10.35 7.74
CA PRO A 124 9.16 -11.45 7.22
C PRO A 124 7.85 -10.97 6.59
N VAL A 125 7.32 -9.83 7.04
CA VAL A 125 6.12 -9.20 6.47
C VAL A 125 6.40 -8.75 5.03
N LEU A 126 7.52 -8.06 4.77
CA LEU A 126 7.91 -7.67 3.41
C LEU A 126 8.08 -8.88 2.49
N PHE A 127 8.71 -9.95 2.96
CA PHE A 127 8.84 -11.20 2.18
C PHE A 127 7.46 -11.80 1.86
N LYS A 128 6.53 -11.79 2.82
CA LYS A 128 5.17 -12.26 2.58
C LYS A 128 4.44 -11.37 1.56
N LEU A 129 4.56 -10.05 1.67
CA LEU A 129 3.93 -9.10 0.75
C LEU A 129 4.44 -9.27 -0.68
N ALA A 130 5.76 -9.42 -0.88
CA ALA A 130 6.35 -9.68 -2.19
C ALA A 130 5.80 -10.95 -2.87
N ASN A 131 5.46 -11.97 -2.07
CA ASN A 131 4.90 -13.23 -2.58
C ASN A 131 3.36 -13.19 -2.73
N SER A 132 2.68 -12.25 -2.08
CA SER A 132 1.20 -12.20 -2.06
C SER A 132 0.62 -11.36 -3.18
N ASN A 133 1.43 -10.53 -3.84
CA ASN A 133 0.99 -9.64 -4.90
C ASN A 133 2.07 -9.51 -5.98
N THR A 134 1.74 -9.87 -7.21
CA THR A 134 2.65 -9.89 -8.37
C THR A 134 2.59 -8.62 -9.22
N GLU A 135 1.78 -7.63 -8.83
CA GLU A 135 1.72 -6.34 -9.53
C GLU A 135 3.10 -5.68 -9.48
N ALA A 136 3.62 -5.29 -10.65
CA ALA A 136 5.00 -4.82 -10.78
C ALA A 136 5.31 -3.62 -9.87
N ASP A 137 4.43 -2.61 -9.84
CA ASP A 137 4.59 -1.42 -9.00
C ASP A 137 4.63 -1.78 -7.52
N PHE A 138 3.73 -2.66 -7.08
CA PHE A 138 3.69 -3.08 -5.68
C PHE A 138 4.93 -3.88 -5.30
N CYS A 139 5.40 -4.77 -6.17
CA CYS A 139 6.63 -5.51 -5.96
C CYS A 139 7.84 -4.56 -5.86
N HIS A 140 7.90 -3.55 -6.72
CA HIS A 140 8.92 -2.51 -6.65
C HIS A 140 8.88 -1.74 -5.32
N ASP A 141 7.71 -1.35 -4.85
CA ASP A 141 7.54 -0.66 -3.56
C ASP A 141 7.99 -1.55 -2.38
N VAL A 142 7.66 -2.84 -2.40
CA VAL A 142 8.08 -3.79 -1.36
C VAL A 142 9.60 -3.99 -1.33
N LEU A 143 10.23 -4.10 -2.50
CA LEU A 143 11.69 -4.21 -2.60
C LEU A 143 12.38 -2.93 -2.12
N THR A 144 11.87 -1.77 -2.52
CA THR A 144 12.39 -0.48 -2.06
C THR A 144 12.29 -0.35 -0.53
N ALA A 145 11.15 -0.71 0.06
CA ALA A 145 11.01 -0.73 1.52
C ALA A 145 11.95 -1.73 2.21
N ASN A 146 12.31 -2.83 1.54
CA ASN A 146 13.29 -3.79 2.06
C ASN A 146 14.71 -3.22 2.09
N ASP A 147 15.11 -2.54 1.01
CA ASP A 147 16.41 -1.89 0.89
C ASP A 147 16.53 -0.76 1.93
N GLU A 148 15.52 0.12 2.03
CA GLU A 148 15.45 1.18 3.04
C GLU A 148 15.57 0.60 4.47
N LEU A 149 14.86 -0.49 4.77
CA LEU A 149 14.95 -1.15 6.07
C LEU A 149 16.38 -1.67 6.35
N GLY A 150 17.08 -2.16 5.34
CA GLY A 150 18.49 -2.57 5.44
C GLY A 150 19.44 -1.40 5.72
N GLU A 151 19.24 -0.27 5.05
CA GLU A 151 20.01 0.96 5.26
C GLU A 151 19.81 1.51 6.69
N VAL A 152 18.56 1.56 7.14
CA VAL A 152 18.21 2.04 8.48
C VAL A 152 18.82 1.17 9.57
N PHE A 153 18.84 -0.15 9.43
CA PHE A 153 19.55 -1.02 10.37
C PHE A 153 21.06 -0.77 10.39
N THR A 154 21.66 -0.57 9.22
CA THR A 154 23.08 -0.25 9.13
C THR A 154 23.41 1.04 9.86
N ARG A 155 22.58 2.08 9.69
CA ARG A 155 22.71 3.36 10.39
C ARG A 155 22.52 3.23 11.91
N TYR A 156 21.46 2.54 12.33
CA TYR A 156 21.20 2.30 13.76
C TYR A 156 22.38 1.60 14.43
N ASN A 157 22.91 0.53 13.82
CA ASN A 157 24.05 -0.20 14.35
C ASN A 157 25.31 0.67 14.43
N GLN A 158 25.54 1.57 13.47
CA GLN A 158 26.70 2.49 13.52
C GLN A 158 26.59 3.50 14.67
N LEU A 159 25.41 4.06 14.91
CA LEU A 159 25.20 5.12 15.90
C LEU A 159 25.10 4.58 17.33
N ILE A 160 24.36 3.48 17.51
CA ILE A 160 24.01 2.96 18.84
C ILE A 160 24.93 1.82 19.28
N GLU A 161 25.22 0.86 18.39
CA GLU A 161 26.07 -0.30 18.71
C GLU A 161 27.57 -0.03 18.46
N GLY A 162 27.88 0.80 17.46
CA GLY A 162 29.23 1.18 17.05
C GLY A 162 29.92 2.18 17.98
N GLY A 163 29.18 2.92 18.81
CA GLY A 163 29.73 3.80 19.85
C GLY A 163 30.44 3.05 20.98
N SER A 164 30.17 1.75 21.17
CA SER A 164 30.74 0.93 22.24
C SER A 164 32.13 0.32 21.94
N GLN A 165 32.87 0.78 20.92
CA GLN A 165 34.27 0.35 20.71
C GLN A 165 35.22 1.15 21.62
N PRO A 166 36.00 0.50 22.52
CA PRO A 166 37.04 1.19 23.27
C PRO A 166 38.15 1.59 22.30
N ASN A 167 38.36 2.90 22.19
CA ASN A 167 39.46 3.49 21.45
C ASN A 167 40.81 2.89 21.92
N SER A 168 41.34 1.95 21.14
CA SER A 168 42.66 1.34 21.27
C SER A 168 43.11 1.03 19.84
N ARG A 169 44.22 1.52 19.31
CA ARG A 169 45.43 2.11 19.88
C ARG A 169 46.17 2.88 18.79
N ASN A 170 46.68 4.03 19.18
CA ASN A 170 48.05 4.51 18.95
C ASN A 170 48.63 4.51 17.53
N SER A 171 48.84 5.75 17.07
CA SER A 171 50.06 6.23 16.40
C SER A 171 51.27 5.31 16.60
N VAL A 172 51.72 4.68 15.50
CA VAL A 172 53.05 4.10 15.40
C VAL A 172 53.80 4.83 14.30
N ASN A 173 54.57 5.84 14.70
CA ASN A 173 55.93 6.04 14.22
C ASN A 173 56.70 6.76 15.32
N PRO A 174 57.94 6.37 15.66
CA PRO A 174 59.06 6.62 14.74
C PRO A 174 60.15 5.52 14.70
N GLN A 175 60.85 5.51 13.57
CA GLN A 175 62.28 5.25 13.33
C GLN A 175 63.18 4.67 14.45
N LYS A 176 64.08 3.78 13.98
CA LYS A 176 65.45 3.42 14.42
C LYS A 176 65.63 2.09 15.16
N LEU A 177 66.26 1.15 14.46
CA LEU A 177 67.40 0.36 14.98
C LEU A 177 68.18 -0.18 13.75
N LYS A 178 69.29 0.49 13.41
CA LYS A 178 70.67 -0.03 13.46
C LYS A 178 70.92 -1.24 12.57
#